data_AF-A0A1F3LIA0-F1
#
_entry.id   AF-A0A1F3LIA0-F1
#
_cell.length_a   1.000
_cell.length_b   1.000
_cell.length_c   1.000
_cell.angle_alpha   90.00
_cell.angle_beta   90.00
_cell.angle_gamma   90.00
#
_symmetry.space_group_name_H-M   'P 1'
#
loop_
_entity.id
_entity.type
_entity.pdbx_description
1 polymer ?
#
loop_
_entity_poly.entity_id
_entity_poly.type
_entity_poly.pdbx_seq_one_letter_code
_entity_poly.pdbx_strand_id
1 'polypeptide(L)'
;MPPEKQLLFEDLLDELFSQFEDPITARQALEEKASSDEDFKMKLNHYMNANNMKKCSEVLPDYMFAREDSDVEEDSCWEVAPSGGN
;
A
#
# COMPACT_ATOMS: atom_id res chain seq x y z
N MET A 1 -1.57 2.70 -17.35
CA MET A 1 -1.27 4.15 -17.20
C MET A 1 0.05 4.46 -17.89
N PRO A 2 0.27 5.66 -18.43
CA PRO A 2 1.60 6.10 -18.88
C PRO A 2 2.58 6.16 -17.69
N PRO A 3 3.89 5.95 -17.93
CA PRO A 3 4.92 5.86 -16.88
C PRO A 3 5.01 7.12 -15.99
N GLU A 4 4.71 8.29 -16.54
CA GLU A 4 4.69 9.56 -15.79
C GLU A 4 3.64 9.56 -14.65
N LYS A 5 2.53 8.82 -14.80
CA LYS A 5 1.51 8.72 -13.76
C LYS A 5 1.85 7.69 -12.68
N GLN A 6 2.78 6.77 -12.95
CA GLN A 6 3.27 5.82 -11.95
C GLN A 6 4.27 6.51 -11.02
N LEU A 7 5.22 7.26 -11.59
CA LEU A 7 6.18 8.07 -10.81
C LEU A 7 5.48 9.02 -9.84
N LEU A 8 4.43 9.71 -10.31
CA LEU A 8 3.64 10.61 -9.44
C LEU A 8 2.92 9.89 -8.29
N PHE A 9 2.60 8.61 -8.45
CA PHE A 9 1.97 7.83 -7.38
C PHE A 9 2.99 7.27 -6.41
N GLU A 10 4.19 6.89 -6.89
CA GLU A 10 5.33 6.52 -6.04
C GLU A 10 5.73 7.67 -5.11
N ASP A 11 5.87 8.90 -5.62
CA ASP A 11 6.14 10.09 -4.79
C ASP A 11 5.08 10.28 -3.70
N LEU A 12 3.82 10.03 -4.01
CA LEU A 12 2.70 10.17 -3.07
C LEU A 12 2.70 9.06 -2.01
N LEU A 13 3.14 7.85 -2.37
CA LEU A 13 3.37 6.76 -1.41
C LEU A 13 4.56 7.08 -0.50
N ASP A 14 5.67 7.57 -1.05
CA ASP A 14 6.84 7.99 -0.27
C ASP A 14 6.49 9.10 0.71
N GLU A 15 5.72 10.11 0.29
CA GLU A 15 5.26 11.18 1.19
C GLU A 15 4.36 10.62 2.31
N LEU A 16 3.45 9.70 1.98
CA LEU A 16 2.61 9.01 2.96
C LEU A 16 3.48 8.26 3.98
N PHE A 17 4.42 7.46 3.50
CA PHE A 17 5.26 6.59 4.32
C PHE A 17 6.33 7.34 5.11
N SER A 18 6.79 8.50 4.64
CA SER A 18 7.77 9.35 5.34
C SER A 18 7.32 9.80 6.74
N GLN A 19 6.01 9.74 7.01
CA GLN A 19 5.42 10.09 8.30
C GLN A 19 5.46 8.95 9.32
N PHE A 20 5.87 7.75 8.90
CA PHE A 20 5.88 6.55 9.72
C PHE A 20 7.30 5.99 9.80
N GLU A 21 7.73 5.62 11.02
CA GLU A 21 9.03 4.97 11.25
C GLU A 21 8.92 3.43 11.24
N ASP A 22 7.69 2.91 11.29
CA ASP A 22 7.35 1.51 11.50
C ASP A 22 6.47 0.98 10.35
N PRO A 23 6.80 -0.20 9.78
CA PRO A 23 6.08 -0.77 8.64
C PRO A 23 4.64 -1.14 8.98
N ILE A 24 4.35 -1.57 10.21
CA ILE A 24 2.99 -1.95 10.63
C ILE A 24 2.07 -0.72 10.59
N THR A 25 2.53 0.40 11.13
CA THR A 25 1.78 1.66 11.16
C THR A 25 1.63 2.23 9.75
N ALA A 26 2.69 2.16 8.94
CA ALA A 26 2.64 2.58 7.53
C ALA A 26 1.61 1.77 6.73
N ARG A 27 1.52 0.45 6.99
CA ARG A 27 0.51 -0.42 6.38
C ARG A 27 -0.90 -0.03 6.78
N GLN A 28 -1.15 0.16 8.07
CA GLN A 28 -2.48 0.57 8.56
C GLN A 28 -2.92 1.89 7.95
N ALA A 29 -2.00 2.85 7.81
CA ALA A 29 -2.28 4.13 7.17
C ALA A 29 -2.59 3.97 5.67
N LEU A 30 -1.89 3.07 4.97
CA LEU A 30 -2.18 2.72 3.58
C LEU A 30 -3.59 2.13 3.43
N GLU A 31 -3.94 1.17 4.29
CA GLU A 31 -5.25 0.51 4.32
C GLU A 31 -6.37 1.51 4.63
N GLU A 32 -6.19 2.36 5.65
CA GLU A 32 -7.17 3.39 6.03
C GLU A 32 -7.38 4.40 4.90
N LYS A 33 -6.30 4.87 4.27
CA LYS A 33 -6.38 5.82 3.16
C LYS A 33 -7.05 5.20 1.94
N ALA A 34 -6.73 3.95 1.60
CA ALA A 34 -7.43 3.22 0.55
C ALA A 34 -8.90 2.92 0.89
N SER A 35 -9.26 2.77 2.16
CA SER A 35 -10.66 2.62 2.58
C SER A 35 -11.44 3.93 2.53
N SER A 36 -10.79 5.06 2.81
CA SER A 36 -11.45 6.38 2.86
C SER A 36 -11.42 7.15 1.54
N ASP A 37 -10.52 6.81 0.62
CA ASP A 37 -10.32 7.52 -0.65
C ASP A 37 -10.36 6.51 -1.81
N GLU A 38 -11.49 6.49 -2.53
CA GLU A 38 -11.70 5.58 -3.66
C GLU A 38 -10.75 5.86 -4.85
N ASP A 39 -10.35 7.11 -5.07
CA ASP A 39 -9.40 7.46 -6.12
C ASP A 39 -7.99 6.95 -5.77
N PHE A 40 -7.58 7.14 -4.51
CA PHE A 40 -6.35 6.54 -3.99
C PHE A 40 -6.38 5.02 -4.10
N LYS A 41 -7.49 4.37 -3.74
CA LYS A 41 -7.67 2.91 -3.89
C LYS A 41 -7.52 2.44 -5.32
N MET A 42 -8.12 3.14 -6.29
CA MET A 42 -7.98 2.81 -7.71
C MET A 42 -6.53 2.96 -8.19
N LYS A 43 -5.85 4.04 -7.77
CA LYS A 43 -4.44 4.26 -8.10
C LYS A 43 -3.53 3.20 -7.48
N LEU A 44 -3.76 2.86 -6.20
CA LEU A 44 -3.04 1.80 -5.49
C LEU A 44 -3.20 0.45 -6.20
N ASN A 45 -4.43 0.07 -6.55
CA ASN A 45 -4.68 -1.18 -7.28
C ASN A 45 -4.00 -1.18 -8.66
N HIS A 46 -4.07 -0.06 -9.39
CA HIS A 46 -3.39 0.06 -10.69
C HIS A 46 -1.86 -0.06 -10.54
N TYR A 47 -1.30 0.57 -9.52
CA TYR A 47 0.13 0.52 -9.19
C TYR A 47 0.57 -0.91 -8.82
N MET A 48 -0.15 -1.56 -7.90
CA MET A 48 0.13 -2.93 -7.49
C MET A 48 0.06 -3.90 -8.67
N ASN A 49 -0.99 -3.80 -9.50
CA ASN A 49 -1.15 -4.63 -10.68
C ASN A 49 -0.03 -4.41 -11.70
N ALA A 50 0.35 -3.15 -11.94
CA ALA A 50 1.44 -2.82 -12.86
C ALA A 50 2.80 -3.35 -12.39
N ASN A 51 3.02 -3.45 -11.08
CA ASN A 51 4.25 -3.95 -10.48
C ASN A 51 4.18 -5.42 -10.02
N ASN A 52 3.08 -6.14 -10.33
CA ASN A 52 2.82 -7.51 -9.89
C ASN A 52 2.84 -7.73 -8.36
N MET A 53 2.53 -6.69 -7.59
CA MET A 53 2.39 -6.76 -6.14
C MET A 53 1.03 -7.36 -5.76
N LYS A 54 1.01 -8.24 -4.76
CA LYS A 54 -0.19 -8.94 -4.29
C LYS A 54 -0.60 -8.54 -2.88
N LYS A 55 0.34 -8.06 -2.05
CA LYS A 55 0.13 -7.66 -0.65
C LYS A 55 0.41 -6.18 -0.41
N CYS A 56 -0.14 -5.60 0.66
CA CYS A 56 0.14 -4.21 1.02
C CYS A 56 1.61 -4.00 1.43
N SER A 57 2.26 -5.00 2.05
CA SER A 57 3.70 -4.98 2.39
C SER A 57 4.55 -4.70 1.19
N GLU A 58 4.19 -5.28 0.04
CA GLU A 58 4.98 -5.13 -1.18
C GLU A 58 4.94 -3.69 -1.72
N VAL A 59 4.04 -2.85 -1.21
CA VAL A 59 3.96 -1.42 -1.51
C VAL A 59 4.85 -0.60 -0.57
N LEU A 60 5.15 -1.11 0.63
CA LEU A 60 6.00 -0.41 1.59
C LEU A 60 7.43 -0.31 1.05
N PRO A 61 8.13 0.81 1.32
CA PRO A 61 9.47 1.02 0.81
C PRO A 61 10.49 0.14 1.53
N ASP A 62 11.50 -0.34 0.79
CA ASP A 62 12.52 -1.30 1.27
C ASP A 62 13.20 -0.89 2.58
N TYR A 63 13.37 0.42 2.84
CA TYR A 63 14.03 0.91 4.05
C TYR A 63 13.26 0.58 5.34
N MET A 64 11.94 0.35 5.26
CA MET A 64 11.12 -0.03 6.41
C MET A 64 11.31 -1.50 6.80
N PHE A 65 11.71 -2.35 5.85
CA PHE A 65 12.00 -3.76 6.09
C PHE A 65 13.44 -4.02 6.55
N ALA A 66 14.29 -3.00 6.55
CA ALA A 66 15.68 -3.11 7.01
C ALA A 66 15.82 -3.43 8.52
N ARG A 67 14.71 -3.49 9.27
CA ARG A 67 14.67 -3.74 10.72
C ARG A 67 13.90 -4.97 11.19
N GLU A 68 13.13 -5.65 10.34
CA GLU A 68 12.29 -6.78 10.79
C GLU A 68 12.56 -8.11 10.06
N ASP A 69 12.91 -9.10 10.89
CA ASP A 69 13.01 -10.54 10.60
C ASP A 69 11.61 -11.22 10.69
N SER A 70 10.52 -10.45 10.53
CA SER A 70 9.20 -10.83 11.03
C SER A 70 8.22 -11.20 9.90
N ASP A 71 8.01 -12.51 9.73
CA ASP A 71 6.94 -13.16 8.95
C ASP A 71 5.54 -12.74 9.48
N VAL A 72 5.12 -11.50 9.23
CA VAL A 72 3.73 -11.09 9.44
C VAL A 72 2.93 -11.58 8.23
N GLU A 73 2.07 -12.58 8.46
CA GLU A 73 1.09 -13.03 7.48
C GLU A 73 0.17 -11.86 7.12
N GLU A 74 0.42 -11.27 5.96
CA GLU A 74 -0.40 -10.19 5.44
C GLU A 74 -1.58 -10.70 4.63
N ASP A 75 -2.76 -10.31 5.11
CA ASP A 75 -3.99 -10.33 4.35
C ASP A 75 -3.88 -9.39 3.16
N SER A 76 -4.62 -9.66 2.11
CA SER A 76 -4.36 -8.98 0.87
C SER A 76 -5.01 -7.59 0.85
N CYS A 77 -4.30 -6.61 0.28
CA CYS A 77 -4.75 -5.23 0.13
C CYS A 77 -6.11 -5.07 -0.60
N TRP A 78 -6.58 -6.11 -1.28
CA TRP A 78 -7.89 -6.15 -1.93
C TRP A 78 -9.05 -6.44 -0.98
N GLU A 79 -8.82 -7.03 0.20
CA GLU A 79 -9.86 -7.39 1.18
C GLU A 79 -10.30 -6.22 2.08
N VAL A 80 -9.69 -5.03 1.92
CA VAL A 80 -10.11 -3.79 2.61
C VAL A 80 -11.43 -3.23 2.02
N ALA A 81 -11.94 -3.80 0.92
CA ALA A 81 -13.36 -3.66 0.61
C ALA A 81 -14.14 -4.55 1.58
N PRO A 82 -15.08 -4.04 2.40
CA PRO A 82 -15.96 -4.92 3.15
C PRO A 82 -16.73 -5.78 2.13
N SER A 83 -16.28 -7.01 1.94
CA SER A 83 -17.09 -8.06 1.37
C SER A 83 -18.22 -8.27 2.38
N GLY A 84 -19.37 -7.65 2.11
CA GLY A 84 -20.57 -7.87 2.89
C GLY A 84 -20.84 -9.37 3.06
N GLY A 85 -21.07 -9.76 4.30
CA GLY A 85 -21.55 -11.09 4.71
C GLY A 85 -21.39 -11.20 6.22
N ASN A 86 -22.42 -11.34 7.05
CA ASN A 86 -23.82 -11.74 6.86
C ASN A 86 -24.64 -11.11 8.00
#